data_AF-A0A846D0Q4-F1
#
_entry.id   AF-A0A846D0Q4-F1
#
_cell.length_a   1.000
_cell.length_b   1.000
_cell.length_c   1.000
_cell.angle_alpha   90.00
_cell.angle_beta   90.00
_cell.angle_gamma   90.00
#
_symmetry.space_group_name_H-M   'P 1'
#
loop_
_entity.id
_entity.type
_entity.pdbx_description
1 polymer ?
#
loop_
_entity_poly.entity_id
_entity_poly.type
_entity_poly.pdbx_seq_one_letter_code
_entity_poly.pdbx_strand_id
1 'polypeptide(L)'
;CLSGLGDLLATCSSRLSRNYQVGYKLAVGQKLADILANLEGTAEGVNTTKVVMERAKLKRISVPITYQVHRLLQGEITPQAAVEALMLRDTKPE
;
A
#
# COMPACT_ATOMS: atom_id res chain seq x y z
N CYS A 1 -23.41 -6.21 -1.34
CA CYS A 1 -22.27 -6.63 -2.17
C CYS A 1 -21.11 -7.05 -1.25
N LEU A 2 -21.03 -8.34 -0.90
CA LEU A 2 -20.07 -8.88 0.07
C LEU A 2 -18.72 -9.32 -0.55
N SER A 3 -18.58 -9.26 -1.88
CA SER A 3 -17.40 -9.77 -2.60
C SER A 3 -16.15 -8.90 -2.44
N GLY A 4 -16.31 -7.59 -2.23
CA GLY A 4 -15.17 -6.67 -2.12
C GLY A 4 -14.35 -6.82 -0.84
N LEU A 5 -14.99 -7.16 0.29
CA LEU A 5 -14.29 -7.35 1.57
C LEU A 5 -13.66 -8.75 1.69
N GLY A 6 -14.33 -9.76 1.13
CA GLY A 6 -13.86 -11.15 1.11
C GLY A 6 -12.58 -11.33 0.30
N ASP A 7 -12.51 -10.74 -0.91
CA ASP A 7 -11.28 -10.74 -1.71
C ASP A 7 -10.16 -9.93 -1.05
N LEU A 8 -10.50 -8.83 -0.37
CA LEU A 8 -9.52 -7.98 0.30
C LEU A 8 -8.85 -8.71 1.48
N LEU A 9 -9.63 -9.42 2.30
CA LEU A 9 -9.10 -10.25 3.39
C LEU A 9 -8.29 -11.45 2.87
N ALA A 10 -8.80 -12.16 1.86
CA ALA A 10 -8.09 -13.30 1.28
C ALA A 10 -6.75 -12.88 0.62
N THR A 11 -6.71 -11.73 -0.03
CA THR A 11 -5.50 -11.21 -0.69
C THR A 11 -4.49 -10.64 0.31
N CYS A 12 -4.97 -10.05 1.42
CA CYS A 12 -4.12 -9.57 2.52
C CYS A 12 -3.50 -10.70 3.36
N SER A 13 -4.12 -11.88 3.43
CA SER A 13 -3.66 -13.01 4.28
C SER A 13 -2.80 -14.05 3.56
N SER A 14 -2.65 -13.98 2.23
CA SER A 14 -1.81 -14.93 1.52
C SER A 14 -0.33 -14.53 1.61
N ARG A 15 0.46 -15.24 2.42
CA ARG A 15 1.94 -15.11 2.47
C ARG A 15 2.63 -15.39 1.12
N LEU A 16 1.90 -16.01 0.18
CA LEU A 16 2.32 -16.21 -1.23
C LEU A 16 2.05 -14.99 -2.12
N SER A 17 1.32 -13.99 -1.64
CA SER A 17 1.07 -12.77 -2.39
C SER A 17 2.37 -12.00 -2.59
N ARG A 18 2.72 -11.77 -3.85
CA ARG A 18 3.83 -10.88 -4.26
C ARG A 18 3.71 -9.50 -3.60
N ASN A 19 2.47 -9.01 -3.43
CA ASN A 19 2.22 -7.74 -2.74
C ASN A 19 2.57 -7.79 -1.26
N TYR A 20 2.28 -8.91 -0.58
CA TYR A 20 2.66 -9.11 0.81
C TYR A 20 4.19 -9.15 0.97
N GLN A 21 4.89 -9.88 0.08
CA GLN A 21 6.35 -9.95 0.12
C GLN A 21 7.01 -8.59 -0.12
N VAL A 22 6.49 -7.80 -1.07
CA VAL A 22 6.96 -6.43 -1.30
C VAL A 22 6.73 -5.56 -0.06
N GLY A 23 5.52 -5.59 0.51
CA GLY A 23 5.20 -4.84 1.73
C GLY A 23 6.08 -5.23 2.92
N TYR A 24 6.33 -6.54 3.11
CA TYR A 24 7.19 -7.05 4.17
C TYR A 24 8.65 -6.61 3.99
N LYS A 25 9.21 -6.74 2.78
CA LYS A 25 10.59 -6.30 2.50
C LYS A 25 10.75 -4.79 2.67
N LEU A 26 9.74 -4.00 2.28
CA LEU A 26 9.70 -2.56 2.54
C LEU A 26 9.65 -2.26 4.05
N ALA A 27 8.89 -3.05 4.82
CA ALA A 27 8.80 -2.92 6.27
C ALA A 27 10.15 -3.18 6.97
N VAL A 28 10.97 -4.08 6.42
CA VAL A 28 12.34 -4.38 6.91
C VAL A 28 13.37 -3.34 6.42
N GLY A 29 12.95 -2.35 5.63
CA GLY A 29 13.80 -1.24 5.20
C GLY A 29 14.54 -1.47 3.88
N GLN A 30 14.20 -2.50 3.10
CA GLN A 30 14.73 -2.66 1.75
C GLN A 30 14.13 -1.62 0.80
N LYS A 31 14.93 -1.16 -0.17
CA LYS A 31 14.45 -0.22 -1.19
C LYS A 31 13.55 -0.94 -2.19
N LEU A 32 12.49 -0.26 -2.63
CA LEU A 32 11.55 -0.82 -3.62
C LEU A 32 12.25 -1.29 -4.90
N ALA A 33 13.26 -0.55 -5.37
CA ALA A 33 14.03 -0.92 -6.56
C ALA A 33 14.72 -2.29 -6.39
N ASP A 34 15.38 -2.51 -5.25
CA ASP A 34 16.06 -3.77 -4.94
C ASP A 34 15.07 -4.92 -4.76
N ILE A 35 13.90 -4.62 -4.18
CA ILE A 35 12.83 -5.59 -3.99
C ILE A 35 12.28 -6.05 -5.35
N LEU A 36 11.98 -5.11 -6.25
CA LEU A 36 11.45 -5.39 -7.58
C LEU A 36 12.49 -6.08 -8.47
N ALA A 37 13.78 -5.75 -8.34
CA ALA A 37 14.85 -6.42 -9.06
C ALA A 37 15.02 -7.90 -8.64
N ASN A 38 14.75 -8.21 -7.38
CA ASN A 38 14.82 -9.56 -6.82
C ASN A 38 13.46 -10.29 -6.79
N LEU A 39 12.39 -9.69 -7.32
CA LEU A 39 11.08 -10.32 -7.40
C LEU A 39 10.95 -11.00 -8.76
N GLU A 40 10.78 -12.33 -8.78
CA GLU A 40 10.38 -13.03 -9.99
C GLU A 40 8.90 -12.75 -10.28
N GLY A 41 8.64 -11.63 -10.96
CA GLY A 41 7.31 -11.18 -11.38
C GLY A 41 6.97 -9.75 -10.94
N THR A 42 5.84 -9.24 -11.43
CA THR A 42 5.38 -7.88 -11.09
C THR A 42 4.42 -7.90 -9.91
N ALA A 43 4.64 -7.00 -8.94
CA ALA A 43 3.68 -6.76 -7.87
C ALA A 43 2.57 -5.82 -8.37
N GLU A 44 1.43 -6.39 -8.75
CA GLU A 44 0.27 -5.65 -9.26
C GLU A 44 -0.21 -4.54 -8.32
N GLY A 45 -0.04 -4.73 -7.00
CA GLY A 45 -0.41 -3.76 -5.97
C GLY A 45 0.41 -2.48 -6.03
N VAL A 46 1.66 -2.52 -6.49
CA VAL A 46 2.50 -1.32 -6.68
C VAL A 46 1.92 -0.45 -7.79
N ASN A 47 1.60 -1.05 -8.93
CA ASN A 47 1.02 -0.34 -10.07
C ASN A 47 -0.41 0.14 -9.75
N THR A 48 -1.22 -0.73 -9.13
CA THR A 48 -2.59 -0.43 -8.74
C THR A 48 -2.65 0.74 -7.76
N THR A 49 -1.75 0.79 -6.77
CA THR A 49 -1.67 1.91 -5.81
C THR A 49 -1.44 3.24 -6.52
N LYS A 50 -0.56 3.27 -7.53
CA LYS A 50 -0.33 4.48 -8.33
C LYS A 50 -1.58 4.93 -9.08
N VAL A 51 -2.24 4.00 -9.78
CA VAL A 51 -3.47 4.29 -10.54
C VAL A 51 -4.62 4.75 -9.63
N VAL A 52 -4.79 4.10 -8.48
CA VAL A 52 -5.81 4.49 -7.48
C VAL A 52 -5.51 5.88 -6.93
N MET A 53 -4.25 6.20 -6.64
CA MET A 53 -3.86 7.53 -6.18
C MET A 53 -4.13 8.63 -7.20
N GLU A 54 -3.80 8.40 -8.47
CA GLU A 54 -4.10 9.36 -9.55
C GLU A 54 -5.60 9.58 -9.69
N ARG A 55 -6.40 8.51 -9.70
CA ARG A 55 -7.86 8.61 -9.76
C ARG A 55 -8.46 9.29 -8.53
N ALA A 56 -7.95 8.99 -7.34
CA ALA A 56 -8.41 9.62 -6.11
C ALA A 56 -8.10 11.12 -6.07
N LYS A 57 -6.92 11.53 -6.57
CA LYS A 57 -6.57 12.95 -6.75
C LYS A 57 -7.53 13.64 -7.72
N LEU A 58 -7.79 13.03 -8.88
CA LEU A 58 -8.72 13.57 -9.87
C LEU A 58 -10.15 13.74 -9.32
N LYS A 59 -10.61 12.75 -8.55
CA LYS A 59 -11.95 12.76 -7.95
C LYS A 59 -12.02 13.46 -6.59
N ARG A 60 -10.91 14.01 -6.09
CA ARG A 60 -10.78 14.60 -4.74
C ARG A 60 -11.28 13.68 -3.62
N ILE A 61 -11.10 12.37 -3.78
CA ILE A 61 -11.49 11.37 -2.79
C ILE A 61 -10.35 11.19 -1.79
N SER A 62 -10.67 11.27 -0.50
CA SER A 62 -9.72 11.02 0.58
C SER A 62 -9.42 9.51 0.68
N VAL A 63 -8.22 9.10 0.27
CA VAL A 63 -7.71 7.71 0.40
C VAL A 63 -6.46 7.67 1.30
N PRO A 64 -6.60 7.87 2.62
CA PRO A 64 -5.45 8.01 3.54
C PRO A 64 -4.49 6.83 3.54
N ILE A 65 -5.02 5.60 3.54
CA ILE A 65 -4.22 4.38 3.55
C ILE A 65 -3.43 4.28 2.26
N THR A 66 -4.12 4.39 1.11
CA THR A 66 -3.47 4.35 -0.21
C THR A 66 -2.45 5.47 -0.38
N TYR A 67 -2.70 6.64 0.20
CA TYR A 67 -1.76 7.77 0.19
C TYR A 67 -0.47 7.43 0.93
N GLN A 68 -0.55 6.89 2.15
CA GLN A 68 0.66 6.52 2.89
C GLN A 68 1.38 5.34 2.25
N VAL A 69 0.65 4.33 1.73
CA VAL A 69 1.25 3.23 0.96
C VAL A 69 1.97 3.76 -0.27
N HIS A 70 1.39 4.72 -1.00
CA HIS A 70 2.03 5.33 -2.15
C HIS A 70 3.32 6.07 -1.78
N ARG A 71 3.31 6.87 -0.71
CA ARG A 71 4.52 7.57 -0.21
C ARG A 71 5.61 6.61 0.23
N LEU A 72 5.22 5.51 0.86
CA LEU A 72 6.13 4.44 1.25
C LEU A 72 6.73 3.73 0.03
N LEU A 73 5.94 3.48 -1.01
CA LEU A 73 6.42 2.95 -2.30
C LEU A 73 7.35 3.93 -3.03
N GLN A 74 7.14 5.24 -2.89
CA GLN A 74 8.06 6.26 -3.42
C GLN A 74 9.34 6.42 -2.58
N GLY A 75 9.41 5.78 -1.39
CA GLY A 75 10.54 5.93 -0.47
C GLY A 75 10.59 7.29 0.22
N GLU A 76 9.49 8.04 0.25
CA GLU A 76 9.41 9.35 0.90
C GLU A 76 9.31 9.25 2.43
N ILE A 77 8.78 8.13 2.94
CA ILE A 77 8.52 7.92 4.37
C ILE A 77 8.88 6.49 4.78
N THR A 78 9.18 6.32 6.07
CA THR A 78 9.39 5.01 6.67
C THR A 78 8.05 4.31 6.97
N PRO A 79 8.02 2.98 7.07
CA PRO A 79 6.85 2.22 7.53
C PRO A 79 6.30 2.71 8.86
N GLN A 80 7.19 3.04 9.80
CA GLN A 80 6.81 3.58 11.10
C GLN A 80 6.14 4.96 10.97
N ALA A 81 6.71 5.87 10.18
CA ALA A 81 6.12 7.18 9.92
C ALA A 81 4.77 7.08 9.19
N ALA A 82 4.61 6.09 8.30
CA ALA A 82 3.34 5.83 7.62
C ALA A 82 2.24 5.41 8.61
N VAL A 83 2.55 4.49 9.53
CA VAL A 83 1.62 4.04 10.58
C VAL A 83 1.32 5.19 11.54
N GLU A 84 2.34 5.90 12.01
CA GLU A 84 2.18 7.04 12.91
C GLU A 84 1.30 8.12 12.28
N ALA A 85 1.50 8.44 11.00
CA ALA A 85 0.66 9.39 10.28
C ALA A 85 -0.78 8.90 10.05
N LEU A 86 -1.04 7.59 10.05
CA LEU A 86 -2.40 7.04 10.02
C LEU A 86 -3.05 7.07 11.41
N MET A 87 -2.27 6.83 12.46
CA MET A 87 -2.74 6.81 13.86
C MET A 87 -2.97 8.22 14.41
N LEU A 88 -2.14 9.19 14.01
CA LEU A 88 -2.30 10.62 14.33
C LEU A 88 -3.37 11.31 13.50
N ARG A 89 -3.90 10.62 12.47
CA ARG A 89 -4.99 11.17 11.69
C ARG A 89 -6.24 11.14 12.56
N ASP A 90 -6.67 12.33 12.97
CA ASP A 90 -7.96 12.55 13.63
C ASP A 90 -9.01 11.64 13.01
N THR A 91 -9.60 10.80 13.86
CA THR A 91 -10.84 10.09 13.59
C THR A 91 -11.82 11.13 13.07
N LYS A 92 -12.00 11.19 11.75
CA LYS A 92 -13.00 12.05 11.16
C LYS A 92 -14.32 11.57 11.75
N PRO A 93 -15.04 12.39 12.56
CA PRO A 93 -16.32 11.97 13.08
C PRO A 93 -17.21 11.70 11.88
N GLU A 94 -17.79 10.50 11.89
CA GLU A 94 -18.85 10.10 10.97
C GLU A 94 -20.13 10.93 11.18
#